data_AF-A0ABD0ALG5-F1
#
_entry.id   AF-A0ABD0ALG5-F1
#
_cell.length_a   1.000
_cell.length_b   1.000
_cell.length_c   1.000
_cell.angle_alpha   90.00
_cell.angle_beta   90.00
_cell.angle_gamma   90.00
#
_symmetry.space_group_name_H-M   'P 1'
#
loop_
_entity.id
_entity.type
_entity.pdbx_description
1 polymer ?
#
loop_
_entity_poly.entity_id
_entity_poly.type
_entity_poly.pdbx_seq_one_letter_code
_entity_poly.pdbx_strand_id
1 'polypeptide(L)' 'MHLTKATMDDLDRVIEILKDGRNQLAERGIDQWQGDYPNPKQVEEDINKGVAYLVHSDDHETVGAF' A
#
# COMPACT_ATOMS: atom_id res chain seq x y z
N MET A 1 9.15 -14.55 -1.52
CA MET A 1 8.70 -13.16 -1.25
C MET A 1 9.68 -12.46 -0.33
N HIS A 2 9.97 -11.19 -0.57
CA HIS A 2 10.83 -10.38 0.28
C HIS A 2 10.16 -9.04 0.68
N LEU A 3 10.49 -8.57 1.89
CA LEU A 3 9.98 -7.32 2.45
C LEU A 3 11.07 -6.26 2.42
N THR A 4 10.75 -5.08 1.88
CA THR A 4 11.63 -3.90 1.95
C THR A 4 10.89 -2.78 2.65
N LYS A 5 11.59 -1.98 3.47
CA LYS A 5 11.01 -0.74 3.98
C LYS A 5 10.69 0.18 2.81
N ALA A 6 9.49 0.74 2.81
CA ALA A 6 9.12 1.78 1.86
C ALA A 6 9.87 3.06 2.22
N THR A 7 10.25 3.80 1.18
CA THR A 7 10.86 5.13 1.28
C THR A 7 9.92 6.16 0.67
N MET A 8 10.25 7.44 0.81
CA MET A 8 9.42 8.51 0.21
C MET A 8 9.37 8.42 -1.31
N ASP A 9 10.38 7.82 -1.94
CA ASP A 9 10.39 7.56 -3.39
C ASP A 9 9.35 6.48 -3.79
N ASP A 10 8.89 5.67 -2.84
CA ASP A 10 7.89 4.62 -3.04
C ASP A 10 6.45 5.10 -2.74
N LEU A 11 6.26 6.34 -2.29
CA LEU A 11 4.96 6.86 -1.84
C LEU A 11 3.86 6.64 -2.87
N ASP A 12 4.10 7.07 -4.12
CA ASP A 12 3.13 6.93 -5.20
C ASP A 12 2.81 5.46 -5.48
N ARG A 13 3.82 4.59 -5.44
CA ARG A 13 3.65 3.15 -5.65
C ARG A 13 2.82 2.51 -4.55
N VAL A 14 3.05 2.85 -3.29
CA VAL A 14 2.27 2.37 -2.15
C VAL A 14 0.81 2.82 -2.27
N ILE A 15 0.58 4.09 -2.63
CA ILE A 15 -0.77 4.63 -2.83
C ILE A 15 -1.50 3.89 -3.96
N GLU A 16 -0.83 3.60 -5.08
CA GLU A 16 -1.42 2.84 -6.19
C GLU A 16 -1.86 1.44 -5.77
N ILE A 17 -0.99 0.70 -5.08
CA ILE A 17 -1.28 -0.66 -4.59
C ILE A 17 -2.48 -0.64 -3.63
N LEU A 18 -2.48 0.31 -2.69
CA LEU A 18 -3.55 0.44 -1.71
C LEU A 18 -4.89 0.83 -2.36
N LYS A 19 -4.86 1.69 -3.39
CA LYS A 19 -6.04 2.06 -4.17
C LYS A 19 -6.58 0.88 -4.97
N ASP A 20 -5.72 0.07 -5.55
CA ASP A 20 -6.14 -1.14 -6.26
C ASP A 20 -6.80 -2.14 -5.31
N GLY A 21 -6.18 -2.40 -4.15
CA GLY A 21 -6.76 -3.24 -3.10
C GLY A 21 -8.13 -2.73 -2.62
N ARG A 22 -8.28 -1.41 -2.44
CA ARG A 22 -9.57 -0.77 -2.11
C ARG A 22 -10.64 -1.05 -3.16
N ASN A 23 -10.31 -0.94 -4.44
CA ASN A 23 -11.27 -1.20 -5.53
C ASN A 23 -11.69 -2.68 -5.54
N GLN A 24 -10.74 -3.61 -5.39
CA GLN A 24 -11.03 -5.05 -5.32
C GLN A 24 -11.94 -5.40 -4.13
N LEU A 25 -11.81 -4.72 -2.99
CA LEU A 25 -12.72 -4.87 -1.84
C LEU A 25 -14.12 -4.35 -2.16
N ALA A 26 -14.22 -3.18 -2.79
CA ALA A 26 -15.51 -2.60 -3.18
C ALA A 26 -16.27 -3.49 -4.17
N GLU A 27 -15.58 -4.06 -5.16
CA GLU A 27 -16.16 -5.00 -6.13
C GLU A 27 -16.74 -6.27 -5.47
N ARG A 28 -16.18 -6.67 -4.33
CA ARG A 28 -16.66 -7.81 -3.53
C ARG A 28 -17.75 -7.43 -2.53
N GLY A 29 -18.16 -6.16 -2.50
CA GLY A 29 -19.14 -5.64 -1.54
C GLY A 29 -18.60 -5.53 -0.11
N ILE A 30 -17.27 -5.48 0.05
CA ILE A 30 -16.61 -5.31 1.34
C ILE A 30 -16.38 -3.82 1.58
N ASP A 31 -16.95 -3.28 2.67
CA ASP A 31 -16.88 -1.82 2.97
C ASP A 31 -15.53 -1.36 3.52
N GLN A 32 -14.60 -2.30 3.74
CA GLN A 32 -13.27 -1.99 4.25
C GLN A 32 -12.53 -1.06 3.29
N TRP A 33 -11.92 -0.03 3.88
CA TRP A 33 -11.16 1.01 3.17
C TRP A 33 -11.99 1.85 2.20
N GLN A 34 -13.32 1.81 2.27
CA GLN A 34 -14.19 2.67 1.47
C GLN A 34 -14.40 4.07 2.09
N GLY A 35 -13.82 4.33 3.26
CA GLY A 35 -13.79 5.65 3.90
C GLY A 35 -12.56 6.49 3.54
N ASP A 36 -12.05 7.23 4.52
CA ASP A 36 -10.94 8.18 4.36
C ASP A 36 -9.54 7.54 4.41
N TYR A 37 -9.45 6.23 4.66
CA TYR A 37 -8.21 5.45 4.65
C TYR A 37 -8.30 4.35 3.59
N PRO A 38 -7.20 4.05 2.85
CA PRO A 38 -5.89 4.70 2.87
C PRO A 38 -5.88 6.05 2.14
N ASN A 39 -5.19 7.04 2.70
CA ASN A 39 -4.96 8.36 2.07
C ASN A 39 -3.45 8.70 2.01
N PRO A 40 -3.03 9.55 1.05
CA PRO A 40 -1.62 9.85 0.84
C PRO A 40 -0.88 10.37 2.07
N LYS A 41 -1.54 11.21 2.88
CA LYS A 41 -0.95 11.80 4.08
C LYS A 41 -0.65 10.75 5.15
N GLN A 42 -1.55 9.76 5.32
CA GLN A 42 -1.35 8.67 6.26
C GLN A 42 -0.19 7.78 5.81
N VAL A 43 -0.12 7.47 4.51
CA VAL A 43 0.98 6.67 3.92
C VAL A 43 2.32 7.38 4.08
N GLU A 44 2.37 8.69 3.83
CA GLU A 44 3.55 9.53 4.06
C GLU A 44 3.99 9.48 5.53
N GLU A 45 3.06 9.59 6.48
CA GLU A 45 3.38 9.45 7.90
C GLU A 45 3.92 8.06 8.25
N ASP A 46 3.38 7.00 7.66
CA ASP A 46 3.77 5.62 7.93
C ASP A 46 5.16 5.31 7.35
N ILE A 47 5.49 5.85 6.17
CA ILE A 47 6.84 5.83 5.58
C ILE A 47 7.81 6.58 6.49
N ASN A 48 7.47 7.80 6.92
CA ASN A 48 8.33 8.60 7.79
C ASN A 48 8.54 7.97 9.17
N LYS A 49 7.55 7.26 9.72
CA LYS A 49 7.67 6.47 10.94
C LYS A 49 8.46 5.16 10.73
N GLY A 50 8.78 4.81 9.48
CA GLY A 50 9.50 3.61 9.11
C GLY A 50 8.71 2.32 9.37
N VAL A 51 7.37 2.43 9.35
CA VAL A 51 6.43 1.31 9.55
C VAL A 51 5.78 0.84 8.25
N ALA A 52 6.00 1.54 7.14
CA ALA A 52 5.54 1.14 5.81
C ALA A 52 6.56 0.24 5.09
N TYR A 53 6.06 -0.78 4.39
CA TYR A 53 6.87 -1.76 3.68
C TYR A 53 6.23 -2.19 2.36
N LEU A 54 7.08 -2.57 1.41
CA LEU A 54 6.70 -3.20 0.16
C LEU A 54 6.95 -4.71 0.23
N VAL A 55 6.03 -5.46 -0.34
CA VAL A 55 6.15 -6.90 -0.54
C VAL A 55 6.50 -7.15 -1.99
N HIS A 56 7.57 -7.87 -2.22
CA HIS A 56 8.01 -8.27 -3.55
C HIS A 56 7.90 -9.79 -3.69
N SER A 57 7.38 -10.26 -4.82
CA SER A 57 7.37 -11.67 -5.18
C SER A 57 8.78 -12.14 -5.59
N ASP A 58 8.93 -13.46 -5.77
CA ASP A 58 10.22 -14.07 -6.09
C ASP A 58 10.72 -13.75 -7.50
N ASP A 59 9.85 -13.22 -8.35
CA ASP A 59 10.14 -12.61 -9.66
C ASP A 59 10.42 -11.09 -9.59
N HIS A 60 10.59 -10.54 -8.37
CA HIS A 60 10.86 -9.13 -8.08
C HIS A 60 9.73 -8.15 -8.42
N GLU A 61 8.52 -8.61 -8.70
CA GLU A 61 7.36 -7.70 -8.82
C GLU A 61 6.90 -7.23 -7.44
N THR A 62 6.61 -5.93 -7.29
CA THR A 62 5.97 -5.41 -6.08
C THR A 62 4.49 -5.77 -6.08
N VAL A 63 4.12 -6.70 -5.22
CA VAL A 63 2.78 -7.32 -5.14
C VAL A 63 1.92 -6.79 -4.00
N GLY A 64 2.47 -5.99 -3.09
CA GLY A 64 1.73 -5.49 -1.94
C GLY A 64 2.45 -4.37 -1.19
N ALA A 65 1.69 -3.66 -0.36
CA ALA A 65 2.19 -2.67 0.58
C ALA A 65 1.49 -2.85 1.93
N PHE A 66 2.21 -2.63 3.03
CA PHE A 66 1.66 -2.63 4.39
C PHE A 66 2.22 -1.49 5.22
#